data_AF-A0A0D7X354-F1
#
_entry.id   AF-A0A0D7X354-F1
#
_cell.length_a   1.000
_cell.length_b   1.000
_cell.length_c   1.000
_cell.angle_alpha   90.00
_cell.angle_beta   90.00
_cell.angle_gamma   90.00
#
_symmetry.space_group_name_H-M   'P 1'
#
loop_
_entity.id
_entity.type
_entity.pdbx_description
1 polymer ?
#
loop_
_entity_poly.entity_id
_entity_poly.type
_entity_poly.pdbx_seq_one_letter_code
_entity_poly.pdbx_strand_id
1 'polypeptide(L)'
;MQLSTYRNPVISGYYPDPSVVRVKEDYYLVNSSFEYFPGVPLFHSKDLIHWTPIGHVSLTRMMGNPGMKWSIRCLFLVYPQK
;
A
#
# COMPACT_ATOMS: atom_id res chain seq x y z
N MET A 1 20.24 25.49 4.32
CA MET A 1 19.45 24.24 4.35
C MET A 1 18.08 24.54 3.79
N GLN A 2 17.71 23.97 2.64
CA GLN A 2 16.39 24.17 2.04
C GLN A 2 15.38 23.39 2.89
N LEU A 3 14.35 24.05 3.42
CA LEU A 3 13.22 23.36 4.03
C LEU A 3 12.37 22.75 2.92
N SER A 4 12.53 21.45 2.69
CA SER A 4 11.66 20.69 1.80
C SER A 4 10.34 20.40 2.52
N THR A 5 9.30 21.17 2.18
CA THR A 5 7.95 20.99 2.70
C THR A 5 7.12 20.19 1.70
N TYR A 6 6.25 19.31 2.19
CA TYR A 6 5.25 18.63 1.35
C TYR A 6 3.83 19.11 1.72
N ARG A 7 2.87 18.93 0.80
CA ARG A 7 1.47 19.28 1.02
C ARG A 7 0.62 18.02 1.18
N ASN A 8 -0.15 17.97 2.26
CA ASN A 8 -1.15 16.93 2.46
C ASN A 8 -2.40 17.15 1.58
N PRO A 9 -3.06 16.06 1.14
CA PRO A 9 -2.67 14.64 1.27
C PRO A 9 -1.59 14.20 0.27
N VAL A 10 -0.72 13.24 0.65
CA VAL A 10 0.31 12.67 -0.24
C VAL A 10 -0.26 11.90 -1.43
N ILE A 11 -1.45 11.31 -1.27
CA ILE A 11 -2.20 10.64 -2.32
C ILE A 11 -3.61 11.22 -2.27
N SER A 12 -4.04 11.87 -3.35
CA SER A 12 -5.39 12.43 -3.45
C SER A 12 -6.40 11.34 -3.81
N GLY A 13 -7.50 11.24 -3.08
CA GLY A 13 -8.59 10.31 -3.37
C GLY A 13 -9.07 9.57 -2.12
N TYR A 14 -9.83 8.49 -2.35
CA TYR A 14 -10.35 7.64 -1.29
C TYR A 14 -9.43 6.45 -1.02
N TYR A 15 -8.45 6.67 -0.13
CA TYR A 15 -7.41 5.71 0.21
C TYR A 15 -7.37 5.44 1.73
N PRO A 16 -8.33 4.65 2.24
CA PRO A 16 -8.49 4.38 3.67
C PRO A 16 -7.46 3.35 4.17
N ASP A 17 -7.12 3.45 5.46
CA ASP A 17 -6.20 2.57 6.17
C ASP A 17 -4.81 2.40 5.50
N PRO A 18 -4.06 3.50 5.27
CA PRO A 18 -2.74 3.40 4.66
C PRO A 18 -1.80 2.58 5.53
N SER A 19 -1.35 1.44 5.00
CA SER A 19 -0.30 0.62 5.59
C SER A 19 0.92 0.70 4.70
N VAL A 20 2.06 1.10 5.26
CA VAL A 20 3.31 1.29 4.52
C VAL A 20 4.40 0.37 5.05
N VAL A 21 5.22 -0.17 4.14
CA VAL A 21 6.45 -0.89 4.49
C VAL A 21 7.61 -0.36 3.67
N ARG A 22 8.81 -0.36 4.26
CA ARG A 22 10.06 -0.10 3.55
C ARG A 22 10.75 -1.41 3.24
N VAL A 23 11.15 -1.61 2.00
CA VAL A 23 12.00 -2.72 1.57
C VAL A 23 13.24 -2.12 0.91
N LYS A 24 14.38 -2.19 1.60
CA LYS A 24 15.65 -1.58 1.18
C LYS A 24 15.53 -0.06 0.98
N GLU A 25 15.51 0.41 -0.26
CA GLU A 25 15.44 1.83 -0.65
C GLU A 25 14.04 2.25 -1.09
N ASP A 26 13.12 1.29 -1.20
CA ASP A 26 11.78 1.51 -1.74
C ASP A 26 10.72 1.42 -0.64
N TYR A 27 9.67 2.21 -0.79
CA TYR A 27 8.49 2.23 0.06
C TYR A 27 7.28 1.71 -0.71
N TYR A 28 6.49 0.88 -0.05
CA TYR A 28 5.26 0.32 -0.59
C TYR A 28 4.10 0.63 0.31
N LEU A 29 3.01 1.12 -0.26
CA LEU A 29 1.81 1.50 0.46
C LEU A 29 0.62 0.72 -0.10
N VAL A 30 -0.17 0.16 0.81
CA VAL A 30 -1.43 -0.52 0.49
C VAL A 30 -2.58 0.13 1.25
N ASN A 31 -3.76 0.11 0.64
CA ASN A 31 -4.97 0.65 1.24
C ASN A 31 -6.08 -0.41 1.27
N SER A 32 -7.02 -0.25 2.19
CA SER A 32 -8.23 -1.07 2.21
C SER A 32 -9.07 -0.75 0.98
N SER A 33 -9.41 -1.76 0.17
CA SER A 33 -10.35 -1.59 -0.94
C SER A 33 -11.80 -1.87 -0.55
N PHE A 34 -12.09 -2.23 0.71
CA PHE A 34 -13.40 -2.74 1.12
C PHE A 34 -13.91 -3.81 0.14
N GLU A 35 -15.08 -3.60 -0.46
CA GLU A 35 -15.72 -4.48 -1.45
C GLU A 35 -15.36 -4.13 -2.91
N TYR A 36 -14.51 -3.11 -3.14
CA TYR A 36 -14.11 -2.70 -4.50
C TYR A 36 -13.18 -3.73 -5.15
N PHE A 37 -13.41 -4.00 -6.44
CA PHE A 37 -12.63 -4.91 -7.26
C PHE A 37 -12.08 -4.19 -8.50
N PRO A 38 -10.80 -4.38 -8.89
CA PRO A 38 -9.79 -5.24 -8.27
C PRO A 38 -9.36 -4.74 -6.87
N GLY A 39 -9.16 -5.67 -5.94
CA GLY A 39 -8.96 -5.33 -4.52
C GLY A 39 -7.54 -4.83 -4.16
N VAL A 40 -7.43 -4.19 -3.00
CA VAL A 40 -6.23 -3.66 -2.34
C VAL A 40 -5.26 -2.96 -3.30
N PRO A 41 -5.40 -1.64 -3.55
CA PRO A 41 -4.46 -0.89 -4.38
C PRO A 41 -3.07 -0.85 -3.75
N LEU A 42 -2.05 -0.95 -4.61
CA LEU A 42 -0.62 -0.96 -4.25
C LEU A 42 0.11 0.22 -4.90
N PHE A 43 0.84 0.96 -4.08
CA PHE A 43 1.63 2.12 -4.47
C PHE A 43 3.09 1.91 -4.12
N HIS A 44 3.97 2.51 -4.94
CA HIS A 44 5.41 2.52 -4.75
C HIS A 44 5.93 3.96 -4.66
N SER A 45 6.91 4.19 -3.80
CA SER A 45 7.60 5.47 -3.64
C SER A 45 9.05 5.26 -3.22
N LYS A 46 9.92 6.25 -3.48
CA LYS A 46 11.30 6.29 -2.96
C LYS A 46 11.49 7.35 -1.88
N ASP A 47 10.55 8.28 -1.74
CA ASP A 47 10.68 9.48 -0.93
C ASP A 47 9.49 9.74 0.01
N LEU A 48 8.53 8.81 0.09
CA LEU A 48 7.29 8.88 0.87
C LEU A 48 6.32 9.99 0.45
N ILE A 49 6.67 10.80 -0.56
CA ILE A 49 5.89 11.95 -1.01
C ILE A 49 5.26 11.64 -2.37
N HIS A 50 6.06 11.15 -3.32
CA HIS A 50 5.59 10.83 -4.66
C HIS A 50 5.29 9.34 -4.75
N TRP A 51 4.01 9.02 -4.93
CA TRP A 51 3.51 7.65 -5.00
C TRP A 51 3.05 7.32 -6.41
N THR A 52 3.52 6.19 -6.95
CA THR A 52 3.11 5.66 -8.25
C THR A 52 2.26 4.41 -8.04
N PRO A 53 1.06 4.31 -8.62
CA PRO A 53 0.27 3.08 -8.56
C PRO A 53 0.96 1.99 -9.39
N ILE A 54 1.22 0.84 -8.77
CA ILE A 54 1.89 -0.30 -9.41
C ILE A 54 1.00 -1.52 -9.59
N GLY A 55 -0.23 -1.50 -9.06
CA GLY A 55 -1.22 -2.55 -9.28
C GLY A 55 -2.22 -2.71 -8.14
N HIS A 56 -2.88 -3.87 -8.13
CA HIS A 56 -3.89 -4.26 -7.16
C HIS A 56 -3.61 -5.70 -6.68
N VAL A 57 -3.80 -5.99 -5.40
CA VAL A 57 -3.65 -7.35 -4.86
C VAL A 57 -4.99 -8.06 -4.95
N SER A 58 -5.07 -9.10 -5.79
CA SER A 58 -6.30 -9.87 -5.97
C SER A 58 -6.78 -10.51 -4.66
N LEU A 59 -8.01 -10.15 -4.25
CA LEU A 59 -8.71 -10.71 -3.08
C LEU A 59 -8.79 -12.25 -3.11
N THR A 60 -8.80 -12.87 -4.30
CA THR A 60 -8.79 -14.33 -4.45
C THR A 60 -7.57 -14.98 -3.80
N ARG A 61 -6.41 -14.32 -3.78
CA ARG A 61 -5.21 -14.83 -3.08
C ARG A 61 -5.33 -14.69 -1.55
N MET A 62 -6.28 -13.90 -1.06
CA MET A 62 -6.52 -13.65 0.36
C MET A 62 -7.56 -14.59 0.98
N MET A 63 -8.51 -15.12 0.19
CA MET A 63 -9.56 -16.03 0.69
C MET A 63 -9.04 -17.36 1.26
N GLY A 64 -7.77 -17.71 1.02
CA GLY A 64 -7.13 -18.87 1.63
C GLY A 64 -6.81 -18.74 3.12
N ASN A 65 -7.05 -17.58 3.76
CA ASN A 65 -6.73 -17.37 5.17
C ASN A 65 -7.82 -16.57 5.93
N PRO A 66 -8.88 -17.24 6.44
CA PRO A 66 -10.07 -16.60 7.02
C PRO A 66 -9.83 -15.78 8.32
N GLY A 67 -8.61 -15.77 8.88
CA GLY A 67 -8.24 -14.95 10.05
C GLY A 67 -7.46 -13.67 9.73
N MET A 68 -7.28 -13.33 8.46
CA MET A 68 -6.33 -12.30 8.04
C MET A 68 -6.95 -10.89 8.07
N LYS A 69 -6.48 -10.03 8.99
CA LYS A 69 -6.86 -8.60 9.02
C LYS A 69 -6.32 -7.88 7.77
N TRP A 70 -7.23 -7.17 7.11
CA TRP A 70 -7.20 -6.79 5.69
C TRP A 70 -6.25 -5.66 5.24
N SER A 71 -5.35 -5.12 6.06
CA SER A 71 -4.39 -4.10 5.59
C SER A 71 -2.91 -4.45 5.80
N ILE A 72 -2.50 -4.82 7.02
CA ILE A 72 -1.07 -4.88 7.34
C ILE A 72 -0.36 -6.18 6.86
N ARG A 73 -1.10 -7.30 6.75
CA ARG A 73 -0.53 -8.58 6.29
C ARG A 73 -0.51 -8.75 4.77
N CYS A 74 -1.20 -7.90 4.01
CA CYS A 74 -1.11 -7.87 2.54
C CYS A 74 0.30 -7.52 2.07
N LEU A 75 0.98 -6.61 2.77
CA LEU A 75 2.36 -6.23 2.46
C LEU A 75 3.31 -7.45 2.51
N PHE A 76 3.10 -8.37 3.45
CA PHE A 76 3.87 -9.63 3.53
C PHE A 76 3.53 -10.65 2.45
N LEU A 77 2.31 -10.59 1.87
CA LEU A 77 1.95 -11.44 0.72
C LEU A 77 2.54 -10.92 -0.59
N VAL A 78 2.62 -9.60 -0.74
CA VAL A 78 3.23 -8.94 -1.90
C VAL A 78 4.75 -9.04 -1.84
N TYR A 79 5.32 -8.85 -0.65
CA TYR A 79 6.74 -9.02 -0.38
C TYR A 79 6.96 -10.18 0.59
N PRO A 80 7.09 -11.43 0.10
CA PRO A 80 7.65 -12.48 0.92
C PRO A 80 9.03 -12.01 1.36
N GLN A 81 9.18 -11.77 2.66
CA GLN A 81 10.45 -11.46 3.28
C GLN A 81 11.40 -12.61 2.91
N LYS A 82 12.35 -12.35 2.00
CA LYS A 82 13.55 -13.18 1.91
C LYS A 82 14.45 -12.85 3.09
#